data_AF-A0AAD1NVK3-F1
#
_entry.id   AF-A0AAD1NVK3-F1
#
_cell.length_a   1.000
_cell.length_b   1.000
_cell.length_c   1.000
_cell.angle_alpha   90.00
_cell.angle_beta   90.00
_cell.angle_gamma   90.00
#
_symmetry.space_group_name_H-M   'P 1'
#
loop_
_entity.id
_entity.type
_entity.pdbx_description
1 polymer ?
#
loop_
_entity_poly.entity_id
_entity_poly.type
_entity_poly.pdbx_seq_one_letter_code
_entity_poly.pdbx_strand_id
1 'polypeptide(L)'
;MAAHKMSVLHMHLADDQGWRIQITNKGRKPGDTLDYTRLTSVSGHTAMDTQEHGYRDELGRTGFYTQQQYRSIVAYAAARHIMVVPEIDSPAHSNAMLHAFPELNSANSHPETTVYGTVPQNGTSAVGERGAKLIISKSDAAYLDQKYTPNTAIGLVWASNGHGGLRPYYDWDPASVIPNSTDNDILGIEGPQWSETIRNGSQSQYLAFPRALAHAEIGWTPQSRRSVGDFLKRMADDGARLLAMQSNFYDTPEVTWGNDAAGHSGRHGAGSLQSGHHRNTGSTGDEGVPRRFVDDRRFHRGRRWHVRFDDQRLPHRERRLGDRRWRPEGTVRRSASPRLADGGWAV
;
A
#
# COMPACT_ATOMS: atom_id res chain seq x y z
N MET A 1 1.36 -9.79 -1.34
CA MET A 1 0.04 -9.84 -1.98
C MET A 1 -0.27 -11.21 -2.57
N ALA A 2 0.17 -11.56 -3.79
CA ALA A 2 -0.21 -12.81 -4.47
C ALA A 2 0.05 -14.10 -3.66
N ALA A 3 1.21 -14.19 -2.99
CA ALA A 3 1.56 -15.34 -2.14
C ALA A 3 0.55 -15.57 -0.99
N HIS A 4 -0.21 -14.55 -0.61
CA HIS A 4 -1.18 -14.56 0.48
C HIS A 4 -2.61 -14.27 -0.03
N LYS A 5 -2.89 -14.56 -1.31
CA LYS A 5 -4.24 -14.51 -1.89
C LYS A 5 -4.94 -13.15 -1.88
N MET A 6 -4.20 -12.06 -1.70
CA MET A 6 -4.73 -10.71 -1.95
C MET A 6 -4.93 -10.52 -3.45
N SER A 7 -6.09 -10.00 -3.85
CA SER A 7 -6.54 -9.95 -5.24
C SER A 7 -6.75 -8.53 -5.79
N VAL A 8 -6.58 -7.49 -4.98
CA VAL A 8 -6.75 -6.09 -5.39
C VAL A 8 -5.55 -5.25 -4.93
N LEU A 9 -4.99 -4.47 -5.84
CA LEU A 9 -4.00 -3.44 -5.58
C LEU A 9 -4.66 -2.08 -5.85
N HIS A 10 -5.04 -1.41 -4.78
CA HIS A 10 -5.45 -0.02 -4.81
C HIS A 10 -4.21 0.88 -4.89
N MET A 11 -4.16 1.77 -5.88
CA MET A 11 -3.06 2.69 -6.10
C MET A 11 -3.55 4.13 -5.98
N HIS A 12 -3.18 4.78 -4.88
CA HIS A 12 -3.36 6.21 -4.66
C HIS A 12 -2.34 6.99 -5.51
N LEU A 13 -2.78 7.61 -6.62
CA LEU A 13 -1.90 8.18 -7.65
C LEU A 13 -1.81 9.70 -7.62
N ALA A 14 -2.68 10.39 -6.88
CA ALA A 14 -2.66 11.84 -6.76
C ALA A 14 -3.13 12.25 -5.37
N ASP A 15 -2.32 13.07 -4.72
CA ASP A 15 -2.55 13.69 -3.41
C ASP A 15 -1.96 15.11 -3.45
N ASP A 16 -1.95 15.82 -2.33
CA ASP A 16 -1.41 17.17 -2.20
C ASP A 16 0.08 17.27 -2.57
N GLN A 17 0.86 16.23 -2.23
CA GLN A 17 2.32 16.24 -2.38
C GLN A 17 2.81 15.92 -3.80
N GLY A 18 1.96 15.38 -4.68
CA GLY A 18 2.33 15.19 -6.08
C GLY A 18 1.43 14.28 -6.88
N TRP A 19 1.66 14.29 -8.20
CA TRP A 19 0.85 13.59 -9.19
C TRP A 19 1.64 12.49 -9.90
N ARG A 20 1.17 11.25 -9.86
CA ARG A 20 1.98 10.04 -10.16
C ARG A 20 1.62 9.30 -11.44
N ILE A 21 0.69 9.80 -12.26
CA ILE A 21 0.32 9.15 -13.53
C ILE A 21 0.30 10.12 -14.70
N GLN A 22 0.92 9.74 -15.81
CA GLN A 22 0.96 10.58 -17.00
C GLN A 22 -0.42 10.78 -17.63
N ILE A 23 -0.86 12.03 -17.65
CA ILE A 23 -2.02 12.49 -18.43
C ILE A 23 -1.52 13.24 -19.66
N THR A 24 -2.14 12.96 -20.81
CA THR A 24 -1.82 13.61 -22.09
C THR A 24 -2.98 14.51 -22.52
N ASN A 25 -2.70 15.47 -23.39
CA ASN A 25 -3.73 16.31 -24.02
C ASN A 25 -4.60 15.59 -25.07
N LYS A 26 -4.41 14.28 -25.28
CA LYS A 26 -5.22 13.49 -26.20
C LYS A 26 -6.63 13.31 -25.63
N GLY A 27 -7.65 13.66 -26.43
CA GLY A 27 -9.05 13.50 -26.06
C GLY A 27 -9.64 14.69 -25.30
N ARG A 28 -8.91 15.81 -25.18
CA ARG A 28 -9.46 17.07 -24.64
C ARG A 28 -10.68 17.53 -25.43
N LYS A 29 -11.65 18.12 -24.73
CA LYS A 29 -12.84 18.70 -25.36
C LYS A 29 -12.44 19.93 -26.19
N PRO A 30 -13.12 20.21 -27.31
CA PRO A 30 -12.91 21.47 -28.02
C PRO A 30 -13.12 22.67 -27.08
N GLY A 31 -12.19 23.64 -27.11
CA GLY A 31 -12.20 24.81 -26.24
C GLY A 31 -11.54 24.62 -24.87
N ASP A 32 -11.11 23.40 -24.53
CA ASP A 32 -10.30 23.15 -23.33
C ASP A 32 -8.86 23.66 -23.51
N THR A 33 -8.50 24.65 -22.70
CA THR A 33 -7.20 25.32 -22.75
C THR A 33 -6.17 24.71 -21.79
N LEU A 34 -6.57 23.82 -20.88
CA LEU A 34 -5.69 23.28 -19.85
C LEU A 34 -4.68 22.31 -20.43
N ASP A 35 -3.40 22.58 -20.28
CA ASP A 35 -2.34 21.63 -20.64
C ASP A 35 -2.17 20.55 -19.56
N TYR A 36 -2.81 19.40 -19.75
CA TYR A 36 -2.79 18.29 -18.80
C TYR A 36 -1.41 17.67 -18.58
N THR A 37 -0.44 17.94 -19.45
CA THR A 37 0.93 17.45 -19.23
C THR A 37 1.59 18.07 -18.00
N ARG A 38 1.11 19.27 -17.58
CA ARG A 38 1.55 20.01 -16.40
C ARG A 38 1.39 19.22 -15.10
N LEU A 39 0.37 18.36 -15.01
CA LEU A 39 0.15 17.49 -13.84
C LEU A 39 1.43 16.72 -13.48
N THR A 40 2.07 16.10 -14.48
CA THR A 40 3.32 15.36 -14.27
C THR A 40 4.58 16.22 -14.43
N SER A 41 4.62 17.17 -15.37
CA SER A 41 5.82 17.97 -15.61
C SER A 41 6.06 19.06 -14.56
N VAL A 42 5.06 19.36 -13.72
CA VAL A 42 5.17 20.27 -12.58
C VAL A 42 5.07 19.46 -11.28
N SER A 43 3.89 18.90 -10.99
CA SER A 43 3.62 18.24 -9.69
C SER A 43 4.09 16.79 -9.60
N GLY A 44 4.60 16.20 -10.69
CA GLY A 44 5.34 14.94 -10.61
C GLY A 44 6.73 15.11 -9.97
N HIS A 45 7.27 16.33 -9.95
CA HIS A 45 8.59 16.64 -9.40
C HIS A 45 8.57 17.03 -7.92
N THR A 46 7.42 16.96 -7.26
CA THR A 46 7.26 17.19 -5.83
C THR A 46 6.95 15.88 -5.11
N ALA A 47 7.22 15.82 -3.82
CA ALA A 47 6.88 14.71 -2.93
C ALA A 47 6.91 15.21 -1.49
N MET A 48 6.37 14.40 -0.57
CA MET A 48 6.37 14.71 0.85
C MET A 48 7.79 14.91 1.37
N ASP A 49 8.08 16.05 1.99
CA ASP A 49 9.30 16.26 2.77
C ASP A 49 9.05 15.87 4.23
N THR A 50 10.09 15.61 5.00
CA THR A 50 9.99 14.90 6.28
C THR A 50 10.11 15.79 7.50
N GLN A 51 9.88 17.09 7.36
CA GLN A 51 10.26 18.05 8.39
C GLN A 51 9.48 17.90 9.70
N GLU A 52 8.25 17.40 9.64
CA GLU A 52 7.33 17.32 10.77
C GLU A 52 7.46 16.04 11.63
N HIS A 53 7.96 14.93 11.06
CA HIS A 53 7.93 13.60 11.70
C HIS A 53 9.33 12.99 11.99
N GLY A 54 10.36 13.83 12.10
CA GLY A 54 11.69 13.41 12.57
C GLY A 54 12.64 12.84 11.51
N TYR A 55 12.26 12.81 10.24
CA TYR A 55 13.08 12.27 9.14
C TYR A 55 13.82 13.35 8.35
N ARG A 56 14.32 14.39 9.02
CA ARG A 56 14.74 15.70 8.46
C ARG A 56 15.68 15.67 7.24
N ASP A 57 16.35 14.55 6.98
CA ASP A 57 17.40 14.44 5.96
C ASP A 57 17.03 13.53 4.76
N GLU A 58 15.85 12.89 4.73
CA GLU A 58 15.40 12.02 3.64
C GLU A 58 14.21 12.60 2.84
N LEU A 59 14.53 13.32 1.74
CA LEU A 59 13.52 13.84 0.81
C LEU A 59 12.62 12.72 0.26
N GLY A 60 11.33 13.03 0.09
CA GLY A 60 10.38 12.15 -0.58
C GLY A 60 10.81 11.81 -2.01
N ARG A 61 10.38 10.63 -2.49
CA ARG A 61 10.66 10.21 -3.86
C ARG A 61 9.69 10.89 -4.83
N THR A 62 10.25 11.67 -5.74
CA THR A 62 9.52 12.30 -6.82
C THR A 62 9.44 11.38 -8.04
N GLY A 63 8.68 11.79 -9.06
CA GLY A 63 8.45 11.05 -10.29
C GLY A 63 6.98 10.67 -10.48
N PHE A 64 6.73 10.01 -11.61
CA PHE A 64 5.43 9.54 -12.04
C PHE A 64 5.58 8.33 -12.96
N TYR A 65 4.51 7.56 -13.12
CA TYR A 65 4.41 6.49 -14.10
C TYR A 65 3.98 7.06 -15.46
N THR A 66 4.77 6.80 -16.49
CA THR A 66 4.30 6.96 -17.87
C THR A 66 3.13 6.01 -18.14
N GLN A 67 2.33 6.29 -19.17
CA GLN A 67 1.24 5.37 -19.54
C GLN A 67 1.75 3.97 -19.87
N GLN A 68 2.96 3.84 -20.44
CA GLN A 68 3.58 2.55 -20.69
C GLN A 68 3.96 1.83 -19.40
N GLN A 69 4.58 2.54 -18.44
CA GLN A 69 4.92 1.96 -17.14
C GLN A 69 3.66 1.51 -16.38
N TYR A 70 2.61 2.34 -16.38
CA TYR A 70 1.36 2.00 -15.72
C TYR A 70 0.69 0.78 -16.37
N ARG A 71 0.69 0.67 -17.71
CA ARG A 71 0.24 -0.56 -18.40
C ARG A 71 1.06 -1.78 -18.02
N SER A 72 2.37 -1.64 -17.86
CA SER A 72 3.23 -2.73 -17.39
C SER A 72 2.90 -3.16 -15.96
N ILE A 73 2.59 -2.21 -15.07
CA ILE A 73 2.12 -2.51 -13.70
C ILE A 73 0.82 -3.31 -13.75
N VAL A 74 -0.17 -2.84 -14.52
CA VAL A 74 -1.46 -3.53 -14.69
C VAL A 74 -1.28 -4.94 -15.25
N ALA A 75 -0.44 -5.11 -16.28
CA ALA A 75 -0.16 -6.42 -16.87
C ALA A 75 0.55 -7.36 -15.89
N TYR A 76 1.51 -6.84 -15.12
CA TYR A 76 2.24 -7.61 -14.11
C TYR A 76 1.35 -8.07 -12.95
N ALA A 77 0.43 -7.19 -12.51
CA ALA A 77 -0.58 -7.50 -11.50
C ALA A 77 -1.60 -8.52 -12.02
N ALA A 78 -2.10 -8.35 -13.25
CA ALA A 78 -3.04 -9.27 -13.88
C ALA A 78 -2.46 -10.69 -14.03
N ALA A 79 -1.17 -10.81 -14.38
CA ALA A 79 -0.46 -12.09 -14.44
C ALA A 79 -0.38 -12.82 -13.07
N ARG A 80 -0.75 -12.15 -11.98
CA ARG A 80 -0.81 -12.65 -10.60
C ARG A 80 -2.22 -12.67 -10.04
N HIS A 81 -3.24 -12.51 -10.89
CA HIS A 81 -4.65 -12.42 -10.49
C HIS A 81 -4.95 -11.26 -9.54
N ILE A 82 -4.22 -10.14 -9.71
CA ILE A 82 -4.42 -8.91 -8.95
C ILE A 82 -5.07 -7.87 -9.87
N MET A 83 -6.25 -7.38 -9.49
CA MET A 83 -6.90 -6.22 -10.10
C MET A 83 -6.24 -4.94 -9.60
N VAL A 84 -5.89 -4.02 -10.50
CA VAL A 84 -5.41 -2.69 -10.11
C VAL A 84 -6.59 -1.73 -10.11
N VAL A 85 -6.79 -1.03 -8.99
CA VAL A 85 -7.77 0.05 -8.85
C VAL A 85 -6.98 1.36 -8.70
N PRO A 86 -6.97 2.26 -9.69
CA PRO A 86 -6.38 3.59 -9.54
C PRO A 86 -7.29 4.52 -8.75
N GLU A 87 -6.69 5.39 -7.94
CA GLU A 87 -7.35 6.51 -7.29
C GLU A 87 -6.68 7.83 -7.65
N ILE A 88 -7.52 8.83 -7.94
CA ILE A 88 -7.19 10.24 -8.04
C ILE A 88 -8.13 10.92 -7.06
N ASP A 89 -7.60 11.38 -5.92
CA ASP A 89 -8.44 11.95 -4.87
C ASP A 89 -8.94 13.36 -5.24
N SER A 90 -10.19 13.65 -4.86
CA SER A 90 -10.91 14.89 -5.13
C SER A 90 -12.24 14.90 -4.35
N PRO A 91 -12.71 16.05 -3.83
CA PRO A 91 -12.18 17.40 -4.04
C PRO A 91 -11.06 17.83 -3.08
N ALA A 92 -10.92 17.16 -1.93
CA ALA A 92 -9.76 17.32 -1.04
C ALA A 92 -8.52 16.60 -1.62
N HIS A 93 -7.37 16.68 -0.95
CA HIS A 93 -6.11 16.05 -1.37
C HIS A 93 -5.71 16.39 -2.83
N SER A 94 -6.04 17.62 -3.25
CA SER A 94 -5.96 18.05 -4.65
C SER A 94 -4.89 19.13 -4.90
N ASN A 95 -4.04 19.43 -3.92
CA ASN A 95 -3.05 20.50 -4.04
C ASN A 95 -2.04 20.27 -5.18
N ALA A 96 -1.68 19.03 -5.51
CA ALA A 96 -0.83 18.76 -6.67
C ALA A 96 -1.50 19.17 -8.00
N MET A 97 -2.83 19.01 -8.10
CA MET A 97 -3.59 19.48 -9.26
C MET A 97 -3.63 21.01 -9.29
N LEU A 98 -3.90 21.67 -8.17
CA LEU A 98 -3.93 23.14 -8.06
C LEU A 98 -2.56 23.79 -8.26
N HIS A 99 -1.49 23.13 -7.85
CA HIS A 99 -0.11 23.53 -8.12
C HIS A 99 0.23 23.43 -9.62
N ALA A 100 -0.27 22.38 -10.30
CA ALA A 100 -0.10 22.25 -11.74
C ALA A 100 -0.93 23.26 -12.53
N PHE A 101 -2.10 23.67 -12.01
CA PHE A 101 -3.03 24.62 -12.64
C PHE A 101 -3.40 25.78 -11.70
N PRO A 102 -2.53 26.81 -11.56
CA PRO A 102 -2.81 28.01 -10.80
C PRO A 102 -4.16 28.65 -11.16
N GLU A 103 -4.58 28.56 -12.43
CA GLU A 103 -5.85 29.06 -12.93
C GLU A 103 -7.11 28.42 -12.31
N LEU A 104 -6.99 27.25 -11.66
CA LEU A 104 -8.09 26.58 -10.96
C LEU A 104 -8.21 26.97 -9.48
N ASN A 105 -7.27 27.77 -8.97
CA ASN A 105 -7.31 28.24 -7.59
C ASN A 105 -8.36 29.34 -7.40
N SER A 106 -9.07 29.31 -6.28
CA SER A 106 -9.95 30.42 -5.90
C SER A 106 -9.14 31.63 -5.46
N ALA A 107 -9.70 32.84 -5.62
CA ALA A 107 -9.03 34.05 -5.16
C ALA A 107 -8.74 33.97 -3.65
N ASN A 108 -7.50 34.28 -3.25
CA ASN A 108 -6.97 34.17 -1.87
C ASN A 108 -6.84 32.74 -1.32
N SER A 109 -6.85 31.68 -2.15
CA SER A 109 -6.49 30.35 -1.67
C SER A 109 -4.99 30.29 -1.36
N HIS A 110 -4.66 30.29 -0.07
CA HIS A 110 -3.38 29.84 0.45
C HIS A 110 -3.65 28.49 1.10
N PRO A 111 -3.29 27.35 0.48
CA PRO A 111 -3.41 26.05 1.13
C PRO A 111 -2.43 26.01 2.31
N GLU A 112 -2.87 26.55 3.44
CA GLU A 112 -2.25 26.39 4.74
C GLU A 112 -3.02 25.31 5.50
N THR A 113 -2.31 24.52 6.29
CA THR A 113 -2.93 23.58 7.23
C THR A 113 -3.68 24.39 8.28
N THR A 114 -4.96 24.66 8.06
CA THR A 114 -5.81 25.22 9.10
C THR A 114 -6.05 24.15 10.15
N VAL A 115 -5.72 24.45 11.41
CA VAL A 115 -6.11 23.63 12.55
C VAL A 115 -7.63 23.71 12.70
N TYR A 116 -8.35 22.79 12.06
CA TYR A 116 -9.74 22.53 12.39
C TYR A 116 -9.89 21.08 12.84
N GLY A 117 -10.61 20.90 13.94
CA GLY A 117 -10.96 19.60 14.48
C GLY A 117 -11.59 18.71 13.41
N THR A 118 -11.31 17.41 13.52
CA THR A 118 -11.82 16.34 12.65
C THR A 118 -13.29 16.57 12.31
N VAL A 119 -13.61 16.56 11.01
CA VAL A 119 -14.99 16.51 10.52
C VAL A 119 -15.71 15.38 11.28
N PRO A 120 -16.89 15.62 11.87
CA PRO A 120 -17.60 14.56 12.60
C PRO A 120 -17.74 13.34 11.70
N GLN A 121 -17.33 12.18 12.20
CA GLN A 121 -17.56 10.92 11.51
C GLN A 121 -19.06 10.82 11.20
N ASN A 122 -19.41 10.68 9.92
CA ASN A 122 -20.79 10.42 9.55
C ASN A 122 -21.19 9.07 10.17
N GLY A 123 -21.94 9.11 11.27
CA GLY A 123 -22.40 7.94 12.01
C GLY A 123 -23.53 7.18 11.31
N THR A 124 -23.91 7.60 10.10
CA THR A 124 -24.91 6.90 9.28
C THR A 124 -24.20 6.15 8.15
N SER A 125 -24.46 4.84 8.06
CA SER A 125 -24.03 3.98 6.94
C SER A 125 -24.79 4.28 5.64
N ALA A 126 -25.58 5.35 5.62
CA ALA A 126 -26.28 5.84 4.46
C ALA A 126 -25.29 6.56 3.52
N VAL A 127 -24.42 5.79 2.87
CA VAL A 127 -24.07 6.12 1.50
C VAL A 127 -25.39 6.22 0.76
N GLY A 128 -25.69 7.35 0.12
CA GLY A 128 -26.99 7.64 -0.52
C GLY A 128 -27.40 6.66 -1.64
N GLU A 129 -26.73 5.53 -1.77
CA GLU A 129 -26.95 4.49 -2.75
C GLU A 129 -27.53 3.24 -2.09
N ARG A 130 -28.84 3.01 -2.28
CA ARG A 130 -29.47 1.73 -1.95
C ARG A 130 -28.81 0.64 -2.80
N GLY A 131 -27.98 -0.21 -2.19
CA GLY A 131 -27.42 -1.42 -2.81
C GLY A 131 -25.90 -1.43 -3.04
N ALA A 132 -25.16 -0.37 -2.69
CA ALA A 132 -23.71 -0.39 -2.71
C ALA A 132 -23.14 -1.42 -1.71
N LYS A 133 -21.99 -2.01 -2.04
CA LYS A 133 -21.23 -2.88 -1.14
C LYS A 133 -20.10 -2.10 -0.46
N LEU A 134 -19.75 -2.52 0.75
CA LEU A 134 -18.74 -1.88 1.59
C LEU A 134 -17.36 -2.52 1.37
N ILE A 135 -16.31 -1.70 1.34
CA ILE A 135 -14.94 -2.15 1.58
C ILE A 135 -14.55 -1.61 2.96
N ILE A 136 -14.16 -2.48 3.87
CA ILE A 136 -13.85 -2.09 5.25
C ILE A 136 -12.34 -1.93 5.45
N SER A 137 -11.92 -0.75 5.90
CA SER A 137 -10.54 -0.42 6.24
C SER A 137 -10.50 0.34 7.57
N LYS A 138 -10.73 -0.36 8.69
CA LYS A 138 -10.80 0.21 10.03
C LYS A 138 -9.46 0.85 10.42
N SER A 139 -9.38 2.17 10.56
CA SER A 139 -8.09 2.89 10.62
C SER A 139 -7.12 2.43 11.71
N ASP A 140 -7.59 2.21 12.92
CA ASP A 140 -6.79 1.75 14.07
C ASP A 140 -6.43 0.24 14.04
N ALA A 141 -6.98 -0.52 13.08
CA ALA A 141 -6.75 -1.96 12.93
C ALA A 141 -6.34 -2.40 11.52
N ALA A 142 -6.32 -1.48 10.53
CA ALA A 142 -6.06 -1.79 9.13
C ALA A 142 -4.99 -0.95 8.44
N TYR A 143 -4.70 0.25 8.95
CA TYR A 143 -3.76 1.16 8.31
C TYR A 143 -2.32 0.71 8.61
N LEU A 144 -1.65 0.19 7.59
CA LEU A 144 -0.33 -0.43 7.70
C LEU A 144 0.78 0.59 7.96
N ASP A 145 0.53 1.88 7.76
CA ASP A 145 1.45 2.98 8.10
C ASP A 145 1.48 3.32 9.60
N GLN A 146 0.54 2.81 10.41
CA GLN A 146 0.54 3.12 11.84
C GLN A 146 1.71 2.44 12.55
N LYS A 147 2.28 3.09 13.58
CA LYS A 147 3.36 2.52 14.40
C LYS A 147 2.90 1.25 15.14
N TYR A 148 3.81 0.29 15.27
CA TYR A 148 3.59 -0.92 16.08
C TYR A 148 3.61 -0.62 17.58
N THR A 149 4.61 0.16 17.98
CA THR A 149 4.85 0.66 19.34
C THR A 149 5.25 2.14 19.27
N PRO A 150 5.17 2.91 20.36
CA PRO A 150 5.61 4.31 20.37
C PRO A 150 7.06 4.51 19.90
N ASN A 151 7.91 3.49 20.07
CA ASN A 151 9.33 3.49 19.69
C ASN A 151 9.58 3.08 18.23
N THR A 152 8.55 2.75 17.47
CA THR A 152 8.71 2.46 16.03
C THR A 152 9.21 3.72 15.32
N ALA A 153 10.29 3.59 14.56
CA ALA A 153 10.97 4.77 14.00
C ALA A 153 10.10 5.49 12.95
N ILE A 154 9.59 4.73 11.98
CA ILE A 154 8.64 5.19 10.94
C ILE A 154 7.20 4.91 11.34
N GLY A 155 6.26 5.50 10.62
CA GLY A 155 4.83 5.33 10.78
C GLY A 155 4.17 6.44 11.60
N LEU A 156 2.84 6.48 11.52
CA LEU A 156 2.00 7.48 12.18
C LEU A 156 1.35 6.92 13.45
N VAL A 157 0.79 7.80 14.27
CA VAL A 157 0.15 7.42 15.55
C VAL A 157 -1.30 7.83 15.65
N TRP A 158 -1.83 8.57 14.66
CA TRP A 158 -3.12 9.25 14.79
C TRP A 158 -4.31 8.29 14.97
N ALA A 159 -4.24 7.07 14.42
CA ALA A 159 -5.32 6.10 14.51
C ALA A 159 -5.08 5.10 15.65
N SER A 160 -3.86 4.57 15.77
CA SER A 160 -3.55 3.51 16.75
C SER A 160 -3.00 4.03 18.09
N ASN A 161 -2.82 5.35 18.23
CA ASN A 161 -2.08 5.99 19.32
C ASN A 161 -0.68 5.38 19.54
N GLY A 162 -0.06 4.88 18.47
CA GLY A 162 1.24 4.21 18.53
C GLY A 162 1.21 2.76 19.02
N HIS A 163 0.03 2.14 19.11
CA HIS A 163 -0.18 0.78 19.60
C HIS A 163 -0.73 -0.18 18.53
N GLY A 164 -0.27 -0.05 17.29
CA GLY A 164 -0.70 -0.87 16.15
C GLY A 164 -0.05 -2.25 16.10
N GLY A 165 -0.08 -3.01 17.20
CA GLY A 165 0.45 -4.38 17.29
C GLY A 165 -0.29 -5.38 16.39
N LEU A 166 0.20 -6.61 16.34
CA LEU A 166 -0.36 -7.64 15.45
C LEU A 166 -1.73 -8.12 15.91
N ARG A 167 -1.93 -8.35 17.21
CA ARG A 167 -3.21 -8.80 17.77
C ARG A 167 -4.38 -7.87 17.45
N PRO A 168 -4.35 -6.54 17.70
CA PRO A 168 -5.47 -5.66 17.34
C PRO A 168 -5.71 -5.58 15.81
N TYR A 169 -4.68 -5.82 14.99
CA TYR A 169 -4.81 -5.86 13.53
C TYR A 169 -5.41 -7.17 13.01
N TYR A 170 -5.53 -8.19 13.86
CA TYR A 170 -6.15 -9.47 13.53
C TYR A 170 -7.48 -9.72 14.26
N ASP A 171 -7.62 -9.24 15.50
CA ASP A 171 -8.74 -9.52 16.41
C ASP A 171 -9.91 -8.54 16.20
N TRP A 172 -10.42 -8.47 14.98
CA TRP A 172 -11.61 -7.70 14.63
C TRP A 172 -12.45 -8.38 13.55
N ASP A 173 -13.75 -8.14 13.56
CA ASP A 173 -14.70 -8.67 12.57
C ASP A 173 -15.15 -7.52 11.64
N PRO A 174 -14.93 -7.60 10.32
CA PRO A 174 -15.43 -6.60 9.39
C PRO A 174 -16.93 -6.34 9.50
N ALA A 175 -17.73 -7.37 9.78
CA ALA A 175 -19.18 -7.25 9.93
C ALA A 175 -19.60 -6.47 11.19
N SER A 176 -18.70 -6.29 12.17
CA SER A 176 -18.99 -5.52 13.39
C SER A 176 -18.56 -4.06 13.31
N VAL A 177 -17.89 -3.62 12.24
CA VAL A 177 -17.33 -2.25 12.15
C VAL A 177 -18.42 -1.22 11.89
N ILE A 178 -19.34 -1.52 10.97
CA ILE A 178 -20.41 -0.61 10.59
C ILE A 178 -21.72 -1.09 11.24
N PRO A 179 -22.36 -0.27 12.09
CA PRO A 179 -23.64 -0.63 12.70
C PRO A 179 -24.68 -1.00 11.65
N ASN A 180 -25.43 -2.08 11.92
CA ASN A 180 -26.49 -2.61 11.06
C ASN A 180 -26.02 -3.13 9.68
N SER A 181 -24.72 -3.27 9.44
CA SER A 181 -24.21 -4.00 8.27
C SER A 181 -24.16 -5.49 8.56
N THR A 182 -24.28 -6.30 7.50
CA THR A 182 -24.08 -7.75 7.54
C THR A 182 -22.90 -8.13 6.64
N ASP A 183 -22.39 -9.35 6.79
CA ASP A 183 -21.33 -9.87 5.92
C ASP A 183 -21.71 -9.80 4.42
N ASN A 184 -23.00 -9.95 4.10
CA ASN A 184 -23.50 -9.80 2.74
C ASN A 184 -23.34 -8.38 2.18
N ASP A 185 -23.26 -7.35 3.04
CA ASP A 185 -23.10 -5.96 2.61
C ASP A 185 -21.64 -5.61 2.32
N ILE A 186 -20.69 -6.49 2.69
CA ILE A 186 -19.26 -6.27 2.58
C ILE A 186 -18.70 -6.98 1.34
N LEU A 187 -18.10 -6.20 0.43
CA LEU A 187 -17.38 -6.72 -0.73
C LEU A 187 -16.00 -7.28 -0.34
N GLY A 188 -15.37 -6.69 0.67
CA GLY A 188 -14.07 -7.12 1.16
C GLY A 188 -13.48 -6.12 2.15
N ILE A 189 -12.18 -6.26 2.39
CA ILE A 189 -11.41 -5.35 3.24
C ILE A 189 -10.20 -4.81 2.51
N GLU A 190 -9.66 -3.72 3.03
CA GLU A 190 -8.42 -3.13 2.55
C GLU A 190 -7.52 -2.80 3.74
N GLY A 191 -6.21 -3.02 3.56
CA GLY A 191 -5.17 -2.55 4.47
C GLY A 191 -4.35 -1.45 3.79
N PRO A 192 -4.77 -0.17 3.89
CA PRO A 192 -4.07 0.93 3.26
C PRO A 192 -2.66 1.07 3.82
N GLN A 193 -1.69 1.44 2.97
CA GLN A 193 -0.34 1.75 3.41
C GLN A 193 0.04 3.14 2.89
N TRP A 194 -0.26 4.15 3.70
CA TRP A 194 0.15 5.52 3.45
C TRP A 194 1.68 5.66 3.52
N SER A 195 2.23 6.68 2.85
CA SER A 195 3.66 6.76 2.55
C SER A 195 4.35 8.04 3.01
N GLU A 196 3.70 8.83 3.86
CA GLU A 196 4.22 10.07 4.44
C GLU A 196 5.59 9.84 5.10
N THR A 197 5.82 8.66 5.71
CA THR A 197 7.07 8.30 6.40
C THR A 197 7.90 7.21 5.70
N ILE A 198 7.45 6.71 4.54
CA ILE A 198 8.08 5.57 3.84
C ILE A 198 8.91 6.07 2.63
N ARG A 199 10.17 5.65 2.54
CA ARG A 199 11.12 6.10 1.50
C ARG A 199 11.68 4.97 0.65
N ASN A 200 11.46 3.71 0.99
CA ASN A 200 11.89 2.58 0.18
C ASN A 200 11.07 1.31 0.45
N GLY A 201 11.27 0.28 -0.38
CA GLY A 201 10.55 -0.99 -0.28
C GLY A 201 10.79 -1.74 1.03
N SER A 202 11.97 -1.64 1.64
CA SER A 202 12.27 -2.29 2.91
C SER A 202 11.50 -1.66 4.07
N GLN A 203 11.37 -0.32 4.09
CA GLN A 203 10.54 0.40 5.06
C GLN A 203 9.04 0.09 4.88
N SER A 204 8.57 0.02 3.62
CA SER A 204 7.21 -0.43 3.31
C SER A 204 6.95 -1.84 3.85
N GLN A 205 7.84 -2.78 3.55
CA GLN A 205 7.72 -4.16 4.03
C GLN A 205 7.75 -4.25 5.56
N TYR A 206 8.62 -3.47 6.23
CA TYR A 206 8.69 -3.42 7.69
C TYR A 206 7.38 -2.96 8.34
N LEU A 207 6.71 -1.95 7.77
CA LEU A 207 5.42 -1.46 8.27
C LEU A 207 4.24 -2.37 7.87
N ALA A 208 4.30 -2.97 6.68
CA ALA A 208 3.25 -3.87 6.21
C ALA A 208 3.26 -5.21 6.96
N PHE A 209 4.41 -5.87 7.07
CA PHE A 209 4.51 -7.21 7.64
C PHE A 209 4.89 -7.17 9.11
N PRO A 210 4.19 -7.93 9.98
CA PRO A 210 3.27 -9.04 9.63
C PRO A 210 1.78 -8.68 9.45
N ARG A 211 1.37 -7.42 9.67
CA ARG A 211 -0.06 -7.01 9.70
C ARG A 211 -0.80 -7.21 8.38
N ALA A 212 -0.11 -7.13 7.26
CA ALA A 212 -0.67 -7.45 5.95
C ALA A 212 -1.08 -8.93 5.83
N LEU A 213 -0.43 -9.85 6.56
CA LEU A 213 -0.85 -11.26 6.61
C LEU A 213 -2.12 -11.45 7.45
N ALA A 214 -2.25 -10.69 8.54
CA ALA A 214 -3.50 -10.62 9.29
C ALA A 214 -4.65 -10.17 8.37
N HIS A 215 -4.44 -9.11 7.59
CA HIS A 215 -5.43 -8.63 6.60
C HIS A 215 -5.78 -9.68 5.55
N ALA A 216 -4.79 -10.37 4.99
CA ALA A 216 -5.05 -11.45 4.05
C ALA A 216 -5.97 -12.52 4.65
N GLU A 217 -5.77 -12.89 5.92
CA GLU A 217 -6.59 -13.90 6.56
C GLU A 217 -7.99 -13.41 6.92
N ILE A 218 -8.14 -12.16 7.37
CA ILE A 218 -9.46 -11.56 7.64
C ILE A 218 -10.31 -11.54 6.36
N GLY A 219 -9.71 -11.15 5.23
CA GLY A 219 -10.42 -11.08 3.95
C GLY A 219 -10.68 -12.44 3.28
N TRP A 220 -10.08 -13.54 3.76
CA TRP A 220 -10.15 -14.85 3.12
C TRP A 220 -10.84 -15.93 3.98
N THR A 221 -10.62 -15.91 5.28
CA THR A 221 -11.03 -16.98 6.19
C THR A 221 -12.31 -16.59 6.93
N PRO A 222 -13.36 -17.44 6.93
CA PRO A 222 -14.59 -17.17 7.66
C PRO A 222 -14.34 -16.83 9.13
N GLN A 223 -15.03 -15.84 9.68
CA GLN A 223 -14.87 -15.38 11.06
C GLN A 223 -14.92 -16.52 12.09
N SER A 224 -15.83 -17.49 11.90
CA SER A 224 -15.99 -18.66 12.78
C SER A 224 -14.79 -19.60 12.83
N ARG A 225 -13.85 -19.49 11.90
CA ARG A 225 -12.62 -20.29 11.82
C ARG A 225 -11.38 -19.53 12.28
N ARG A 226 -11.50 -18.25 12.59
CA ARG A 226 -10.38 -17.41 13.00
C ARG A 226 -10.18 -17.49 14.51
N SER A 227 -8.92 -17.61 14.92
CA SER A 227 -8.51 -17.54 16.32
C SER A 227 -7.16 -16.83 16.42
N VAL A 228 -7.05 -15.86 17.32
CA VAL A 228 -5.81 -15.11 17.53
C VAL A 228 -4.66 -16.06 17.91
N GLY A 229 -4.92 -16.99 18.84
CA GLY A 229 -3.88 -17.89 19.33
C GLY A 229 -3.38 -18.88 18.27
N ASP A 230 -4.26 -19.32 17.37
CA ASP A 230 -3.87 -20.15 16.23
C ASP A 230 -3.10 -19.34 15.17
N PHE A 231 -3.58 -18.14 14.86
CA PHE A 231 -2.94 -17.23 13.93
C PHE A 231 -1.50 -16.89 14.36
N LEU A 232 -1.29 -16.49 15.61
CA LEU A 232 0.05 -16.17 16.14
C LEU A 232 1.01 -17.36 16.10
N LYS A 233 0.51 -18.60 16.22
CA LYS A 233 1.34 -19.80 16.05
C LYS A 233 1.75 -20.01 14.60
N ARG A 234 0.81 -19.90 13.65
CA ARG A 234 1.09 -20.04 12.22
C ARG A 234 1.99 -18.93 11.68
N MET A 235 1.93 -17.74 12.29
CA MET A 235 2.82 -16.64 11.94
C MET A 235 4.31 -16.99 12.07
N ALA A 236 4.68 -17.90 12.97
CA ALA A 236 6.06 -18.38 13.06
C ALA A 236 6.56 -19.00 11.74
N ASP A 237 5.71 -19.79 11.06
CA ASP A 237 6.03 -20.39 9.77
C ASP A 237 6.06 -19.34 8.65
N ASP A 238 5.16 -18.36 8.71
CA ASP A 238 5.15 -17.26 7.74
C ASP A 238 6.38 -16.36 7.87
N GLY A 239 6.94 -16.20 9.08
CA GLY A 239 8.23 -15.52 9.29
C GLY A 239 9.36 -16.16 8.50
N ALA A 240 9.46 -17.49 8.53
CA ALA A 240 10.45 -18.22 7.73
C ALA A 240 10.25 -18.02 6.22
N ARG A 241 9.00 -17.94 5.76
CA ARG A 241 8.69 -17.63 4.35
C ARG A 241 9.07 -16.21 3.98
N LEU A 242 8.78 -15.23 4.83
CA LEU A 242 9.16 -13.83 4.62
C LEU A 242 10.68 -13.69 4.49
N LEU A 243 11.44 -14.36 5.35
CA LEU A 243 12.90 -14.44 5.26
C LEU A 243 13.38 -15.07 3.95
N ALA A 244 12.79 -16.21 3.55
CA ALA A 244 13.12 -16.87 2.28
C ALA A 244 12.80 -15.99 1.06
N MET A 245 11.77 -15.14 1.14
CA MET A 245 11.42 -14.14 0.13
C MET A 245 12.22 -12.84 0.25
N GLN A 246 13.18 -12.75 1.17
CA GLN A 246 13.96 -11.53 1.47
C GLN A 246 13.07 -10.31 1.74
N SER A 247 11.92 -10.53 2.38
CA SER A 247 10.99 -9.47 2.78
C SER A 247 11.31 -9.01 4.19
N ASN A 248 11.43 -7.70 4.37
CA ASN A 248 11.56 -7.13 5.71
C ASN A 248 10.22 -7.23 6.47
N PHE A 249 10.26 -7.28 7.79
CA PHE A 249 9.07 -7.31 8.64
C PHE A 249 9.42 -6.85 10.06
N TYR A 250 8.40 -6.44 10.81
CA TYR A 250 8.53 -6.18 12.24
C TYR A 250 8.50 -7.48 13.04
N ASP A 251 9.60 -7.77 13.72
CA ASP A 251 9.72 -8.88 14.67
C ASP A 251 8.95 -8.54 15.96
N THR A 252 7.64 -8.78 15.94
CA THR A 252 6.77 -8.54 17.10
C THR A 252 7.02 -9.57 18.21
N PRO A 253 7.05 -9.15 19.49
CA PRO A 253 7.14 -10.08 20.63
C PRO A 253 5.88 -10.93 20.82
N GLU A 254 4.79 -10.64 20.09
CA GLU A 254 3.53 -11.40 20.13
C GLU A 254 3.65 -12.78 19.47
N VAL A 255 4.66 -13.01 18.64
CA VAL A 255 4.89 -14.26 17.92
C VAL A 255 6.14 -14.94 18.48
N THR A 256 6.03 -16.24 18.78
CA THR A 256 7.20 -17.07 19.09
C THR A 256 7.79 -17.58 17.77
N TRP A 257 8.72 -16.83 17.18
CA TRP A 257 9.29 -17.16 15.88
C TRP A 257 10.12 -18.45 15.94
N GLY A 258 9.97 -19.27 14.89
CA GLY A 258 10.80 -20.45 14.69
C GLY A 258 12.20 -20.04 14.25
N ASN A 259 13.23 -20.67 14.81
CA ASN A 259 14.63 -20.46 14.38
C ASN A 259 15.01 -21.32 13.17
N ASP A 260 14.09 -22.19 12.72
CA ASP A 260 14.36 -23.18 11.68
C ASP A 260 14.00 -22.59 10.31
N ALA A 261 14.90 -21.78 9.74
CA ALA A 261 14.92 -21.67 8.29
C ALA A 261 15.24 -23.08 7.76
N ALA A 262 14.25 -23.79 7.24
CA ALA A 262 14.36 -25.18 6.83
C ALA A 262 15.45 -25.38 5.76
N GLY A 263 16.70 -25.52 6.18
CA GLY A 263 17.71 -26.26 5.46
C GLY A 263 17.29 -27.71 5.56
N HIS A 264 16.68 -28.26 4.51
CA HIS A 264 16.66 -29.71 4.37
C HIS A 264 18.11 -30.16 4.46
N SER A 265 18.41 -30.99 5.46
CA SER A 265 19.68 -31.68 5.60
C SER A 265 19.84 -32.64 4.43
N GLY A 266 20.26 -32.10 3.28
CA GLY A 266 20.93 -32.88 2.27
C GLY A 266 22.14 -33.50 2.95
N ARG A 267 22.24 -34.84 2.89
CA ARG A 267 23.40 -35.59 3.39
C ARG A 267 24.67 -35.04 2.74
N HIS A 268 25.33 -34.12 3.42
CA HIS A 268 26.71 -33.73 3.14
C HIS A 268 27.51 -33.95 4.42
N GLY A 269 28.61 -34.70 4.25
CA GLY A 269 29.47 -35.15 5.33
C GLY A 269 30.00 -34.01 6.20
N ALA A 270 30.29 -34.37 7.44
CA ALA A 270 30.83 -33.58 8.53
C ALA A 270 31.51 -32.24 8.12
N GLY A 271 30.81 -31.15 8.42
CA GLY A 271 31.38 -29.80 8.45
C GLY A 271 30.45 -28.91 9.27
N SER A 272 30.88 -28.49 10.46
CA SER A 272 30.11 -27.63 11.36
C SER A 272 29.93 -26.23 10.77
N LEU A 273 28.69 -25.85 10.45
CA LEU A 273 28.32 -24.46 10.20
C LEU A 273 27.72 -23.88 11.48
N GLN A 274 28.45 -22.95 12.12
CA GLN A 274 27.91 -22.07 13.15
C GLN A 274 27.18 -20.91 12.46
N SER A 275 25.85 -20.83 12.62
CA SER A 275 25.10 -19.61 12.30
C SER A 275 25.21 -18.63 13.47
N GLY A 276 25.76 -17.45 13.22
CA GLY A 276 25.90 -16.39 14.22
C GLY A 276 24.55 -15.83 14.67
N HIS A 277 24.29 -15.91 15.97
CA HIS A 277 23.24 -15.18 16.68
C HIS A 277 23.61 -13.70 16.77
N HIS A 278 22.68 -12.80 16.43
CA HIS A 278 22.62 -11.48 17.05
C HIS A 278 21.43 -11.47 18.01
N ARG A 279 21.65 -11.99 19.23
CA ARG A 279 20.78 -11.71 20.37
C ARG A 279 21.19 -10.35 20.93
N ASN A 280 20.27 -9.40 20.96
CA ASN A 280 20.43 -8.20 21.77
C ASN A 280 19.91 -8.51 23.19
N THR A 281 20.77 -9.04 24.05
CA THR A 281 20.47 -9.19 25.49
C THR A 281 21.06 -7.98 26.23
N GLY A 282 20.22 -7.01 26.57
CA GLY A 282 20.55 -5.97 27.55
C GLY A 282 19.77 -6.22 28.83
N SER A 283 20.45 -6.74 29.86
CA SER A 283 19.95 -6.79 31.24
C SER A 283 20.42 -5.57 32.04
N THR A 284 19.46 -4.88 32.67
CA THR A 284 19.49 -4.16 33.97
C THR A 284 20.80 -3.56 34.50
N GLY A 285 20.77 -2.26 34.83
CA GLY A 285 21.65 -1.66 35.85
C GLY A 285 22.00 -0.18 35.62
N ASP A 286 21.36 0.68 36.42
CA ASP A 286 21.67 2.05 36.87
C ASP A 286 22.58 3.04 36.13
N GLU A 287 22.08 4.28 36.15
CA GLU A 287 22.70 5.62 36.17
C GLU A 287 23.69 6.04 35.06
N GLY A 288 23.36 7.19 34.45
CA GLY A 288 24.34 8.08 33.83
C GLY A 288 24.04 8.46 32.38
N VAL A 289 23.48 9.65 32.18
CA VAL A 289 23.57 10.35 30.89
C VAL A 289 25.05 10.67 30.63
N PRO A 290 25.57 10.46 29.40
CA PRO A 290 26.20 11.60 28.75
C PRO A 290 25.92 11.73 27.25
N ARG A 291 25.93 13.00 26.85
CA ARG A 291 25.87 13.53 25.48
C ARG A 291 27.15 13.23 24.68
N ARG A 292 26.99 13.19 23.34
CA ARG A 292 27.96 13.45 22.24
C ARG A 292 29.11 12.46 22.00
N PHE A 293 29.17 11.93 20.77
CA PHE A 293 30.34 11.87 19.84
C PHE A 293 29.74 11.64 18.42
N VAL A 294 29.73 12.59 17.48
CA VAL A 294 30.81 13.09 16.60
C VAL A 294 31.34 12.03 15.62
N ASP A 295 30.98 12.24 14.35
CA ASP A 295 31.72 12.02 13.09
C ASP A 295 32.78 10.90 13.06
N ASP A 296 32.53 9.87 12.23
CA ASP A 296 33.62 9.15 11.58
C ASP A 296 33.33 8.90 10.10
N ARG A 297 33.54 9.95 9.30
CA ARG A 297 34.03 9.80 7.93
C ARG A 297 35.39 9.13 7.93
N ARG A 298 35.44 7.81 7.68
CA ARG A 298 36.54 7.15 6.96
C ARG A 298 36.27 5.67 6.68
N PHE A 299 35.61 5.36 5.55
CA PHE A 299 35.91 4.15 4.77
C PHE A 299 35.59 4.38 3.28
N HIS A 300 36.54 4.97 2.57
CA HIS A 300 36.67 4.81 1.12
C HIS A 300 37.95 4.03 0.84
N ARG A 301 37.81 2.82 0.30
CA ARG A 301 38.59 2.32 -0.84
C ARG A 301 37.99 0.99 -1.36
N GLY A 302 37.23 1.13 -2.44
CA GLY A 302 37.25 0.26 -3.62
C GLY A 302 36.92 -1.22 -3.47
N ARG A 303 35.72 -1.60 -3.92
CA ARG A 303 35.53 -2.54 -5.04
C ARG A 303 34.27 -2.13 -5.81
N ARG A 304 34.47 -1.62 -7.03
CA ARG A 304 33.43 -1.33 -8.01
C ARG A 304 32.88 -2.67 -8.51
N TRP A 305 31.63 -2.99 -8.20
CA TRP A 305 30.89 -4.01 -8.94
C TRP A 305 30.20 -3.34 -10.12
N HIS A 306 30.81 -3.48 -11.30
CA HIS A 306 30.09 -3.29 -12.55
C HIS A 306 29.11 -4.44 -12.71
N VAL A 307 27.81 -4.18 -12.55
CA VAL A 307 26.79 -5.08 -13.06
C VAL A 307 26.68 -4.80 -14.56
N ARG A 308 27.32 -5.65 -15.37
CA ARG A 308 26.97 -5.78 -16.79
C ARG A 308 25.64 -6.50 -16.86
N PHE A 309 24.66 -5.91 -17.52
CA PHE A 309 23.54 -6.68 -18.07
C PHE A 309 24.09 -7.41 -19.29
N ASP A 310 24.34 -8.72 -19.17
CA ASP A 310 24.54 -9.56 -20.34
C ASP A 310 23.18 -9.70 -21.03
N ASP A 311 23.12 -9.18 -22.26
CA ASP A 311 22.05 -9.34 -23.23
C ASP A 311 22.04 -10.81 -23.69
N GLN A 312 21.45 -11.69 -22.89
CA GLN A 312 21.13 -13.04 -23.32
C GLN A 312 19.82 -13.03 -24.12
N ARG A 313 19.97 -12.89 -25.43
CA ARG A 313 18.97 -13.27 -26.43
C ARG A 313 18.48 -14.69 -26.15
N LEU A 314 17.24 -14.83 -25.72
CA LEU A 314 16.54 -16.11 -25.71
C LEU A 314 16.01 -16.40 -27.13
N PRO A 315 16.16 -17.63 -27.65
CA PRO A 315 15.77 -17.95 -29.02
C PRO A 315 14.25 -18.04 -29.17
N HIS A 316 13.73 -17.31 -30.16
CA HIS A 316 12.37 -17.47 -30.67
C HIS A 316 12.15 -18.91 -31.16
N ARG A 317 11.21 -19.63 -30.53
CA ARG A 317 10.50 -20.74 -31.17
C ARG A 317 9.07 -20.31 -31.41
N GLU A 318 8.77 -19.98 -32.67
CA GLU A 318 7.41 -19.92 -33.16
C GLU A 318 6.75 -21.31 -33.02
N ARG A 319 5.66 -21.39 -32.25
CA ARG A 319 4.64 -22.41 -32.48
C ARG A 319 3.41 -21.70 -33.03
N ARG A 320 3.14 -21.91 -34.31
CA ARG A 320 1.83 -21.62 -34.92
C ARG A 320 0.79 -22.48 -34.22
N LEU A 321 -0.16 -21.85 -33.53
CA LEU A 321 -1.43 -22.45 -33.14
C LEU A 321 -2.51 -21.76 -33.96
N GLY A 322 -3.25 -22.58 -34.71
CA GLY A 322 -4.11 -22.17 -35.80
C GLY A 322 -5.35 -21.40 -35.38
N ASP A 323 -5.89 -20.71 -36.38
CA ASP A 323 -7.18 -20.04 -36.41
C ASP A 323 -8.29 -20.83 -35.73
N ARG A 324 -8.83 -20.28 -34.63
CA ARG A 324 -10.24 -20.48 -34.26
C ARG A 324 -10.85 -19.13 -33.90
N ARG A 325 -11.59 -18.58 -34.87
CA ARG A 325 -12.50 -17.44 -34.69
C ARG A 325 -13.54 -17.80 -33.64
N TRP A 326 -13.62 -16.99 -32.60
CA TRP A 326 -14.72 -17.00 -31.65
C TRP A 326 -15.83 -16.09 -32.20
N ARG A 327 -17.01 -16.64 -32.45
CA ARG A 327 -18.25 -15.90 -32.76
C ARG A 327 -19.08 -15.80 -31.48
N PRO A 328 -19.58 -14.63 -31.08
CA PRO A 328 -20.65 -14.54 -30.10
C PRO A 328 -22.01 -14.63 -30.82
N GLU A 329 -22.69 -15.76 -30.66
CA GLU A 329 -24.15 -15.83 -30.84
C GLU A 329 -24.81 -15.61 -29.47
N GLY A 330 -25.72 -14.65 -29.39
CA GLY A 330 -26.36 -14.26 -28.14
C GLY A 330 -27.23 -13.01 -28.29
N THR A 331 -28.30 -13.15 -29.07
CA THR A 331 -29.35 -12.16 -29.29
C THR A 331 -30.07 -11.83 -27.98
N VAL A 332 -30.00 -10.59 -27.50
CA VAL A 332 -30.94 -10.06 -26.49
C VAL A 332 -31.85 -9.04 -27.16
N ARG A 333 -33.15 -9.35 -27.15
CA ARG A 333 -34.22 -8.54 -27.72
C ARG A 333 -34.36 -7.22 -26.96
N ARG A 334 -34.44 -6.13 -27.73
CA ARG A 334 -34.93 -4.83 -27.26
C ARG A 334 -36.44 -4.91 -27.04
N SER A 335 -36.91 -4.53 -25.85
CA SER A 335 -38.28 -4.05 -25.63
C SER A 335 -38.23 -2.56 -25.32
N ALA A 336 -38.86 -1.75 -26.15
CA ALA A 336 -39.15 -0.33 -25.94
C ALA A 336 -40.40 -0.21 -25.05
N SER A 337 -40.42 0.59 -23.98
CA SER A 337 -40.93 1.99 -23.88
C SER A 337 -41.63 2.13 -22.49
N PRO A 338 -41.99 3.33 -21.98
CA PRO A 338 -41.91 4.67 -22.58
C PRO A 338 -41.16 5.73 -21.72
N ARG A 339 -40.94 6.86 -22.40
CA ARG A 339 -40.46 8.14 -21.85
C ARG A 339 -41.38 8.65 -20.75
N LEU A 340 -40.78 9.19 -19.69
CA LEU A 340 -41.35 10.32 -18.96
C LEU A 340 -40.30 11.42 -18.92
N ALA A 341 -40.77 12.61 -19.29
CA ALA A 341 -40.05 13.85 -19.33
C ALA A 341 -40.01 14.49 -17.94
N ASP A 342 -39.08 15.45 -17.84
CA ASP A 342 -39.06 16.60 -16.93
C ASP A 342 -38.53 16.43 -15.50
N GLY A 343 -37.35 17.04 -15.30
CA GLY A 343 -37.22 18.09 -14.30
C GLY A 343 -36.40 17.74 -13.06
N GLY A 344 -35.28 18.46 -12.88
CA GLY A 344 -34.74 18.71 -11.54
C GLY A 344 -33.25 18.43 -11.39
N TRP A 345 -32.46 19.49 -11.59
CA TRP A 345 -31.13 19.65 -10.99
C TRP A 345 -31.21 19.62 -9.46
N ALA A 346 -30.23 19.03 -8.78
CA ALA A 346 -29.62 19.58 -7.57
C ALA A 346 -28.49 18.70 -7.01
N VAL A 347 -27.31 19.33 -6.94
CA VAL A 347 -26.20 19.26 -5.96
C VAL A 347 -25.58 17.91 -5.62
#